data_AF-A0A1Y2I460-F1
#
_entry.id   AF-A0A1Y2I460-F1
#
_cell.length_a   1.000
_cell.length_b   1.000
_cell.length_c   1.000
_cell.angle_alpha   90.00
_cell.angle_beta   90.00
_cell.angle_gamma   90.00
#
_symmetry.space_group_name_H-M   'P 1'
#
loop_
_entity.id
_entity.type
_entity.pdbx_description
1 polymer ?
#
loop_
_entity_poly.entity_id
_entity_poly.type
_entity_poly.pdbx_seq_one_letter_code
_entity_poly.pdbx_strand_id
1 'polypeptide(L)'
;MSLNVTLYRCAANNPCPDNLCCDKAGFCSNAADACDRSNGCQSNCKDIPDARSCKTFRHAMYPDQFKTKTRPLFAPTRSVISRFNATDKCNDVPQADYALQPCDLVEAMGGPERCKYCLYYYPHIREALESYDMTALVQPSCNSTDRQGSPRTAAFLAQIRHETNGLTQLYQSLDNGAGAIHMIPAHFQAVAQGIPRLQKAIDQLLPGLHWQNLKDDAGMQRIIGLVMSNPDTAFLTAGWWLVDGAAKRLNPDCVEVHLWVSLGGSGIKQRLEYFDEAWKVASQFKAVPLNATAAQTRRPTLVGMIVLWTTYNTGYLVDVDGEFED
;
A
#
# COMPACT_ATOMS: atom_id res chain seq x y z
N MET A 1 30.45 11.45 -9.84
CA MET A 1 30.61 9.99 -9.61
C MET A 1 29.63 9.29 -10.53
N SER A 2 30.11 8.51 -11.51
CA SER A 2 29.23 7.63 -12.27
C SER A 2 28.76 6.53 -11.33
N LEU A 3 27.52 6.61 -10.88
CA LEU A 3 26.90 5.54 -10.08
C LEU A 3 27.03 4.23 -10.85
N ASN A 4 27.48 3.18 -10.19
CA ASN A 4 27.63 1.87 -10.81
C ASN A 4 26.23 1.22 -10.90
N VAL A 5 25.40 1.72 -11.81
CA VAL A 5 24.03 1.23 -12.11
C VAL A 5 24.02 -0.28 -12.44
N THR A 6 25.19 -0.86 -12.72
CA THR A 6 25.41 -2.29 -12.90
C THR A 6 25.10 -3.13 -11.66
N LEU A 7 25.13 -2.56 -10.44
CA LEU A 7 24.93 -3.32 -9.19
C LEU A 7 23.52 -3.91 -9.04
N TYR A 8 22.54 -3.33 -9.72
CA TYR A 8 21.17 -3.85 -9.81
C TYR A 8 20.86 -4.54 -11.13
N ARG A 9 21.83 -4.63 -12.04
CA ARG A 9 21.68 -5.42 -13.25
C ARG A 9 22.00 -6.86 -12.92
N CYS A 10 21.17 -7.75 -13.42
CA CYS A 10 21.32 -9.18 -13.20
C CYS A 10 20.99 -9.95 -14.47
N ALA A 11 21.41 -11.20 -14.47
CA ALA A 11 21.07 -12.19 -15.47
C ALA A 11 21.07 -13.57 -14.80
N ALA A 12 20.61 -14.59 -15.52
CA ALA A 12 20.68 -15.97 -15.02
C ALA A 12 22.08 -16.41 -14.56
N ASN A 13 23.14 -15.90 -15.20
CA ASN A 13 24.55 -16.16 -14.86
C ASN A 13 25.22 -15.07 -14.01
N ASN A 14 24.49 -14.00 -13.66
CA ASN A 14 24.94 -12.92 -12.79
C ASN A 14 23.82 -12.61 -11.79
N PRO A 15 23.62 -13.45 -10.77
CA PRO A 15 22.50 -13.34 -9.86
C PRO A 15 22.62 -12.11 -8.97
N CYS A 16 21.48 -11.69 -8.42
CA CYS A 16 21.42 -10.56 -7.51
C CYS A 16 22.04 -10.88 -6.13
N PRO A 17 22.58 -9.86 -5.44
CA PRO A 17 23.01 -10.00 -4.05
C PRO A 17 21.82 -10.28 -3.11
N ASP A 18 22.13 -10.70 -1.88
CA ASP A 18 21.18 -10.85 -0.77
C ASP A 18 19.94 -11.70 -1.07
N ASN A 19 20.07 -12.69 -1.96
CA ASN A 19 18.98 -13.56 -2.43
C ASN A 19 17.79 -12.80 -3.04
N LEU A 20 17.99 -11.57 -3.54
CA LEU A 20 17.02 -10.86 -4.36
C LEU A 20 16.78 -11.60 -5.68
N CYS A 21 15.59 -11.48 -6.24
CA CYS A 21 15.22 -12.09 -7.51
C CYS A 21 15.74 -11.25 -8.67
N CYS A 22 16.16 -11.91 -9.75
CA CYS A 22 16.45 -11.24 -11.00
C CYS A 22 15.22 -11.27 -11.89
N ASP A 23 14.61 -10.12 -12.14
CA ASP A 23 13.40 -10.03 -12.97
C ASP A 23 13.67 -10.30 -14.46
N LYS A 24 12.61 -10.36 -15.26
CA LYS A 24 12.71 -10.54 -16.73
C LYS A 24 13.47 -9.41 -17.43
N ALA A 25 13.51 -8.21 -16.86
CA ALA A 25 14.20 -7.04 -17.41
C ALA A 25 15.69 -6.97 -16.99
N GLY A 26 16.16 -7.94 -16.20
CA GLY A 26 17.52 -8.00 -15.70
C GLY A 26 17.77 -7.01 -14.56
N PHE A 27 16.79 -6.83 -13.68
CA PHE A 27 16.93 -6.03 -12.46
C PHE A 27 16.67 -6.83 -11.19
N CYS A 28 17.42 -6.48 -10.14
CA CYS A 28 17.27 -7.08 -8.83
C CYS A 28 16.08 -6.48 -8.06
N SER A 29 15.14 -7.33 -7.65
CA SER A 29 13.97 -6.95 -6.86
C SER A 29 13.48 -8.15 -6.06
N ASN A 30 12.70 -7.91 -5.02
CA ASN A 30 11.95 -8.92 -4.27
C ASN A 30 10.44 -8.68 -4.34
N ALA A 31 9.98 -7.83 -5.25
CA ALA A 31 8.56 -7.77 -5.62
C ALA A 31 8.11 -9.13 -6.18
N ALA A 32 6.86 -9.50 -5.94
CA ALA A 32 6.35 -10.82 -6.27
C ALA A 32 6.41 -11.11 -7.78
N ASP A 33 6.10 -10.12 -8.61
CA ASP A 33 6.15 -10.19 -10.06
C ASP A 33 7.58 -10.37 -10.58
N ALA A 34 8.57 -9.75 -9.95
CA ALA A 34 9.99 -9.93 -10.22
C ALA A 34 10.51 -11.31 -9.79
N CYS A 35 9.93 -11.87 -8.73
CA CYS A 35 10.31 -13.17 -8.16
C CYS A 35 9.59 -14.37 -8.78
N ASP A 36 8.49 -14.14 -9.47
CA ASP A 36 7.66 -15.19 -10.03
C ASP A 36 8.32 -15.82 -11.27
N ARG A 37 8.62 -17.12 -11.18
CA ARG A 37 9.18 -17.89 -12.30
C ARG A 37 8.24 -17.90 -13.51
N SER A 38 6.92 -17.93 -13.30
CA SER A 38 5.93 -17.86 -14.37
C SER A 38 5.90 -16.48 -15.05
N ASN A 39 6.43 -15.45 -14.39
CA ASN A 39 6.56 -14.10 -14.94
C ASN A 39 7.96 -13.79 -15.50
N GLY A 40 8.81 -14.82 -15.65
CA GLY A 40 10.11 -14.69 -16.30
C GLY A 40 11.25 -14.26 -15.38
N CYS A 41 11.14 -14.50 -14.08
CA CYS A 41 12.29 -14.41 -13.17
C CYS A 41 13.46 -15.29 -13.67
N GLN A 42 14.67 -14.72 -13.71
CA GLN A 42 15.88 -15.31 -14.27
C GLN A 42 16.76 -16.03 -13.24
N SER A 43 16.79 -15.56 -11.99
CA SER A 43 17.59 -16.15 -10.90
C SER A 43 17.00 -15.84 -9.53
N ASN A 44 17.29 -16.67 -8.51
CA ASN A 44 16.82 -16.51 -7.13
C ASN A 44 15.28 -16.42 -6.96
N CYS A 45 14.54 -16.93 -7.94
CA CYS A 45 13.08 -16.90 -7.98
C CYS A 45 12.46 -17.54 -6.74
N LYS A 46 11.27 -17.06 -6.36
CA LYS A 46 10.55 -17.56 -5.18
C LYS A 46 9.33 -18.36 -5.61
N ASP A 47 8.93 -19.27 -4.72
CA ASP A 47 7.63 -19.91 -4.82
C ASP A 47 6.57 -18.90 -4.38
N ILE A 48 5.65 -18.57 -5.29
CA ILE A 48 4.53 -17.68 -5.02
C ILE A 48 3.37 -18.53 -4.48
N PRO A 49 2.91 -18.32 -3.24
CA PRO A 49 1.81 -19.10 -2.69
C PRO A 49 0.50 -18.80 -3.43
N ASP A 50 -0.22 -19.85 -3.84
CA ASP A 50 -1.53 -19.71 -4.48
C ASP A 50 -2.52 -19.05 -3.52
N ALA A 51 -3.16 -17.94 -3.93
CA ALA A 51 -4.16 -17.24 -3.14
C ALA A 51 -5.32 -18.14 -2.67
N ARG A 52 -5.65 -19.22 -3.39
CA ARG A 52 -6.66 -20.22 -3.00
C ARG A 52 -6.26 -21.02 -1.75
N SER A 53 -4.96 -21.05 -1.42
CA SER A 53 -4.42 -21.72 -0.23
C SER A 53 -4.55 -20.88 1.07
N CYS A 54 -5.23 -19.73 1.04
CA CYS A 54 -5.31 -18.79 2.16
C CYS A 54 -5.80 -19.44 3.48
N LYS A 55 -6.68 -20.46 3.42
CA LYS A 55 -7.21 -21.16 4.60
C LYS A 55 -6.17 -22.03 5.30
N THR A 56 -5.19 -22.50 4.54
CA THR A 56 -4.10 -23.38 5.00
C THR A 56 -2.78 -22.63 5.11
N PHE A 57 -2.76 -21.34 4.76
CA PHE A 57 -1.59 -20.50 4.80
C PHE A 57 -1.17 -20.30 6.25
N ARG A 58 -0.26 -21.15 6.73
CA ARG A 58 0.31 -21.03 8.06
C ARG A 58 1.33 -19.90 8.02
N HIS A 59 1.29 -19.03 9.04
CA HIS A 59 2.28 -17.97 9.28
C HIS A 59 3.72 -18.46 9.50
N ALA A 60 4.04 -19.71 9.20
CA ALA A 60 5.32 -20.37 9.46
C ALA A 60 6.53 -19.70 8.76
N MET A 61 6.30 -18.69 7.93
CA MET A 61 7.35 -17.88 7.29
C MET A 61 7.78 -16.64 8.08
N TYR A 62 7.16 -16.31 9.22
CA TYR A 62 7.69 -15.26 10.11
C TYR A 62 8.51 -15.89 11.24
N PRO A 63 9.85 -15.89 11.18
CA PRO A 63 10.64 -16.18 12.36
C PRO A 63 10.32 -15.12 13.42
N ASP A 64 10.37 -15.49 14.70
CA ASP A 64 10.09 -14.65 15.89
C ASP A 64 10.91 -13.33 15.99
N GLN A 65 11.70 -12.99 14.98
CA GLN A 65 12.53 -11.79 14.85
C GLN A 65 11.73 -10.48 14.94
N PHE A 66 10.43 -10.51 14.59
CA PHE A 66 9.55 -9.35 14.71
C PHE A 66 8.87 -9.21 16.08
N LYS A 67 8.82 -10.28 16.90
CA LYS A 67 8.18 -10.22 18.23
C LYS A 67 8.99 -9.43 19.27
N THR A 68 10.27 -9.16 19.03
CA THR A 68 11.17 -8.72 20.11
C THR A 68 11.66 -7.28 20.04
N LYS A 69 11.36 -6.47 19.00
CA LYS A 69 12.11 -5.19 18.85
C LYS A 69 11.44 -3.95 18.27
N THR A 70 10.14 -3.90 18.04
CA THR A 70 9.52 -2.61 17.71
C THR A 70 8.91 -1.98 18.96
N ARG A 71 9.72 -1.17 19.66
CA ARG A 71 9.15 0.11 20.10
C ARG A 71 8.53 0.72 18.83
N PRO A 72 7.27 1.22 18.86
CA PRO A 72 6.70 1.86 17.68
C PRO A 72 7.74 2.86 17.17
N LEU A 73 8.04 2.80 15.86
CA LEU A 73 9.06 3.66 15.23
C LEU A 73 8.81 5.15 15.50
N PHE A 74 7.57 5.46 15.87
CA PHE A 74 7.12 6.70 16.43
C PHE A 74 6.78 6.50 17.91
N ALA A 75 7.46 7.22 18.81
CA ALA A 75 6.86 7.44 20.12
C ALA A 75 5.50 8.09 19.86
N PRO A 76 4.37 7.52 20.32
CA PRO A 76 3.07 8.11 20.08
C PRO A 76 3.12 9.54 20.62
N THR A 77 3.07 10.53 19.74
CA THR A 77 2.74 11.89 20.10
C THR A 77 1.38 11.79 20.78
N ARG A 78 1.37 11.84 22.13
CA ARG A 78 0.20 11.75 23.03
C ARG A 78 -1.07 11.34 22.28
N SER A 79 -1.34 10.03 22.21
CA SER A 79 -2.60 9.52 21.67
C SER A 79 -3.75 10.34 22.24
N VAL A 80 -4.46 11.08 21.37
CA VAL A 80 -5.64 11.88 21.71
C VAL A 80 -6.76 10.98 22.27
N ILE A 81 -6.61 9.65 22.14
CA ILE A 81 -7.51 8.64 22.68
C ILE A 81 -7.40 8.52 24.22
N SER A 82 -6.35 9.04 24.87
CA SER A 82 -6.21 8.98 26.34
C SER A 82 -7.26 9.80 27.13
N ARG A 83 -8.23 10.45 26.47
CA ARG A 83 -9.33 11.17 27.12
C ARG A 83 -10.67 10.42 27.09
N PHE A 84 -10.73 9.28 26.42
CA PHE A 84 -11.89 8.41 26.57
C PHE A 84 -11.63 7.51 27.77
N ASN A 85 -12.26 7.83 28.90
CA ASN A 85 -12.41 6.91 30.03
C ASN A 85 -13.15 5.67 29.51
N ALA A 86 -12.40 4.68 29.04
CA ALA A 86 -12.88 3.35 28.74
C ALA A 86 -13.25 2.69 30.07
N THR A 87 -14.44 2.98 30.58
CA THR A 87 -15.05 2.19 31.64
C THR A 87 -15.38 0.81 31.05
N ASP A 88 -14.47 -0.12 31.32
CA ASP A 88 -14.68 -1.54 31.60
C ASP A 88 -15.87 -2.23 30.89
N LYS A 89 -15.58 -3.07 29.88
CA LYS A 89 -16.35 -4.32 29.56
C LYS A 89 -15.84 -5.15 28.37
N CYS A 90 -14.78 -4.73 27.66
CA CYS A 90 -14.25 -5.45 26.50
C CYS A 90 -12.90 -6.17 26.75
N ASN A 91 -12.52 -6.39 28.02
CA ASN A 91 -11.20 -6.90 28.39
C ASN A 91 -10.97 -8.39 28.04
N ASP A 92 -11.99 -9.10 27.57
CA ASP A 92 -11.94 -10.56 27.39
C ASP A 92 -11.75 -11.03 25.93
N VAL A 93 -11.72 -10.12 24.93
CA VAL A 93 -11.41 -10.51 23.56
C VAL A 93 -9.91 -10.37 23.32
N PRO A 94 -9.18 -11.46 23.03
CA PRO A 94 -7.76 -11.37 22.73
C PRO A 94 -7.53 -10.43 21.55
N GLN A 95 -6.66 -9.43 21.71
CA GLN A 95 -6.27 -8.50 20.65
C GLN A 95 -5.72 -9.21 19.39
N ALA A 96 -5.31 -10.48 19.53
CA ALA A 96 -4.86 -11.35 18.46
C ALA A 96 -5.97 -11.76 17.45
N ASP A 97 -7.25 -11.71 17.84
CA ASP A 97 -8.37 -12.19 16.99
C ASP A 97 -8.82 -11.19 15.92
N TYR A 98 -8.31 -9.95 15.95
CA TYR A 98 -8.62 -8.91 14.95
C TYR A 98 -7.50 -8.68 13.93
N ALA A 99 -6.47 -9.54 13.94
CA ALA A 99 -5.45 -9.50 12.91
C ALA A 99 -6.07 -9.86 11.56
N LEU A 100 -5.83 -9.05 10.53
CA LEU A 100 -6.16 -9.33 9.14
C LEU A 100 -5.77 -10.79 8.82
N GLN A 101 -6.72 -11.66 8.50
CA GLN A 101 -6.40 -13.04 8.13
C GLN A 101 -5.96 -13.12 6.67
N PRO A 102 -5.20 -14.15 6.26
CA PRO A 102 -4.78 -14.32 4.88
C PRO A 102 -5.96 -14.34 3.88
N CYS A 103 -7.08 -14.99 4.25
CA CYS A 103 -8.25 -15.02 3.38
C CYS A 103 -8.97 -13.66 3.30
N ASP A 104 -9.00 -12.89 4.38
CA ASP A 104 -9.57 -11.54 4.38
C ASP A 104 -8.81 -10.65 3.39
N LEU A 105 -7.48 -10.76 3.34
CA LEU A 105 -6.66 -10.05 2.35
C LEU A 105 -6.99 -10.48 0.92
N VAL A 106 -7.08 -11.80 0.67
CA VAL A 106 -7.41 -12.33 -0.67
C VAL A 106 -8.79 -11.83 -1.13
N GLU A 107 -9.77 -11.88 -0.25
CA GLU A 107 -11.12 -11.35 -0.52
C GLU A 107 -11.09 -9.85 -0.77
N ALA A 108 -10.37 -9.09 0.08
CA ALA A 108 -10.25 -7.65 -0.04
C ALA A 108 -9.62 -7.20 -1.37
N MET A 109 -8.75 -8.02 -1.94
CA MET A 109 -8.12 -7.76 -3.23
C MET A 109 -8.95 -8.25 -4.43
N GLY A 110 -10.17 -8.73 -4.20
CA GLY A 110 -11.11 -9.17 -5.24
C GLY A 110 -11.08 -10.67 -5.53
N GLY A 111 -10.59 -11.48 -4.58
CA GLY A 111 -10.56 -12.93 -4.65
C GLY A 111 -9.29 -13.52 -5.28
N PRO A 112 -9.16 -14.85 -5.26
CA PRO A 112 -7.93 -15.54 -5.65
C PRO A 112 -7.55 -15.35 -7.12
N GLU A 113 -8.53 -15.14 -8.01
CA GLU A 113 -8.28 -14.89 -9.44
C GLU A 113 -7.73 -13.50 -9.72
N ARG A 114 -7.93 -12.54 -8.80
CA ARG A 114 -7.46 -11.15 -8.96
C ARG A 114 -6.20 -10.85 -8.17
N CYS A 115 -5.95 -11.59 -7.10
CA CYS A 115 -4.83 -11.32 -6.21
C CYS A 115 -3.80 -12.46 -6.22
N LYS A 116 -3.14 -12.64 -7.36
CA LYS A 116 -2.11 -13.66 -7.56
C LYS A 116 -1.00 -13.63 -6.50
N TYR A 117 -0.66 -12.44 -5.99
CA TYR A 117 0.46 -12.22 -5.08
C TYR A 117 0.06 -11.91 -3.62
N CYS A 118 -1.23 -12.01 -3.27
CA CYS A 118 -1.73 -11.65 -1.94
C CYS A 118 -0.96 -12.31 -0.80
N LEU A 119 -0.78 -13.62 -0.88
CA LEU A 119 -0.15 -14.39 0.20
C LEU A 119 1.36 -14.18 0.26
N TYR A 120 2.00 -13.78 -0.85
CA TYR A 120 3.38 -13.36 -0.86
C TYR A 120 3.58 -12.06 -0.07
N TYR A 121 2.67 -11.08 -0.25
CA TYR A 121 2.76 -9.78 0.40
C TYR A 121 2.12 -9.71 1.79
N TYR A 122 1.25 -10.66 2.14
CA TYR A 122 0.54 -10.72 3.42
C TYR A 122 1.41 -10.38 4.66
N PRO A 123 2.60 -10.99 4.86
CA PRO A 123 3.44 -10.65 6.00
C PRO A 123 3.82 -9.16 6.08
N HIS A 124 4.17 -8.55 4.96
CA HIS A 124 4.61 -7.17 4.89
C HIS A 124 3.44 -6.17 5.06
N ILE A 125 2.27 -6.53 4.53
CA ILE A 125 1.01 -5.80 4.76
C ILE A 125 0.67 -5.81 6.25
N ARG A 126 0.74 -6.98 6.89
CA ARG A 126 0.49 -7.12 8.32
C ARG A 126 1.47 -6.30 9.14
N GLU A 127 2.76 -6.37 8.84
CA GLU A 127 3.78 -5.56 9.51
C GLU A 127 3.47 -4.05 9.41
N ALA A 128 3.07 -3.57 8.23
CA ALA A 128 2.71 -2.18 8.06
C ALA A 128 1.45 -1.79 8.86
N LEU A 129 0.42 -2.64 8.86
CA LEU A 129 -0.78 -2.40 9.65
C LEU A 129 -0.46 -2.29 11.15
N GLU A 130 0.40 -3.16 11.67
CA GLU A 130 0.85 -3.15 13.07
C GLU A 130 1.75 -1.94 13.37
N SER A 131 2.67 -1.60 12.47
CA SER A 131 3.65 -0.51 12.66
C SER A 131 2.99 0.89 12.72
N TYR A 132 1.82 1.03 12.10
CA TYR A 132 1.10 2.30 11.97
C TYR A 132 -0.26 2.30 12.68
N ASP A 133 -0.50 1.36 13.60
CA ASP A 133 -1.74 1.26 14.40
C ASP A 133 -3.04 1.25 13.54
N MET A 134 -2.97 0.59 12.38
CA MET A 134 -4.12 0.45 11.48
C MET A 134 -5.02 -0.73 11.85
N THR A 135 -4.59 -1.57 12.79
CA THR A 135 -5.38 -2.70 13.31
C THR A 135 -6.28 -2.29 14.46
N ALA A 136 -6.10 -1.09 15.04
CA ALA A 136 -6.93 -0.62 16.14
C ALA A 136 -8.40 -0.56 15.73
N LEU A 137 -9.26 -1.13 16.56
CA LEU A 137 -10.71 -1.03 16.41
C LEU A 137 -11.17 0.36 16.83
N VAL A 138 -12.08 0.93 16.06
CA VAL A 138 -12.84 2.12 16.47
C VAL A 138 -13.87 1.63 17.47
N GLN A 139 -13.60 1.84 18.76
CA GLN A 139 -14.41 1.46 19.93
C GLN A 139 -15.21 0.15 19.78
N PRO A 140 -14.80 -0.94 20.44
CA PRO A 140 -15.57 -2.16 20.39
C PRO A 140 -16.94 -1.90 21.01
N SER A 141 -17.99 -1.93 20.19
CA SER A 141 -19.26 -2.37 20.72
C SER A 141 -18.97 -3.80 21.19
N CYS A 142 -19.02 -4.07 22.50
CA CYS A 142 -18.68 -5.38 23.08
C CYS A 142 -19.70 -6.47 22.68
N ASN A 143 -20.50 -6.25 21.65
CA ASN A 143 -21.44 -7.20 21.11
C ASN A 143 -20.70 -8.10 20.11
N SER A 144 -20.44 -9.34 20.53
CA SER A 144 -19.65 -10.34 19.78
C SER A 144 -20.23 -10.74 18.41
N THR A 145 -21.44 -10.27 18.09
CA THR A 145 -22.09 -10.44 16.79
C THR A 145 -21.67 -9.42 15.75
N ASP A 146 -21.17 -8.24 16.15
CA ASP A 146 -20.68 -7.19 15.25
C ASP A 146 -19.16 -7.24 15.14
N ARG A 147 -18.63 -8.28 14.49
CA ARG A 147 -17.21 -8.31 14.09
C ARG A 147 -16.98 -7.36 12.92
N GLN A 148 -17.06 -6.06 13.18
CA GLN A 148 -16.59 -5.08 12.21
C GLN A 148 -15.06 -5.04 12.29
N GLY A 149 -14.41 -5.37 11.17
CA GLY A 149 -12.96 -5.19 11.04
C GLY A 149 -12.57 -3.72 11.23
N SER A 150 -11.29 -3.45 11.46
CA SER A 150 -10.84 -2.05 11.62
C SER A 150 -11.12 -1.24 10.34
N PRO A 151 -11.89 -0.13 10.42
CA PRO A 151 -12.10 0.77 9.28
C PRO A 151 -10.78 1.32 8.72
N ARG A 152 -9.75 1.45 9.57
CA ARG A 152 -8.40 1.85 9.17
C ARG A 152 -7.73 0.79 8.28
N THR A 153 -7.84 -0.48 8.67
CA THR A 153 -7.37 -1.60 7.84
C THR A 153 -8.09 -1.64 6.50
N ALA A 154 -9.42 -1.47 6.49
CA ALA A 154 -10.20 -1.42 5.25
C ALA A 154 -9.75 -0.27 4.33
N ALA A 155 -9.60 0.95 4.87
CA ALA A 155 -9.11 2.10 4.11
C ALA A 155 -7.69 1.88 3.57
N PHE A 156 -6.79 1.32 4.39
CA PHE A 156 -5.43 0.97 4.00
C PHE A 156 -5.41 -0.01 2.81
N LEU A 157 -6.16 -1.11 2.92
CA LEU A 157 -6.23 -2.12 1.86
C LEU A 157 -6.92 -1.60 0.59
N ALA A 158 -7.95 -0.76 0.72
CA ALA A 158 -8.63 -0.17 -0.42
C ALA A 158 -7.70 0.72 -1.25
N GLN A 159 -6.89 1.56 -0.59
CA GLN A 159 -5.91 2.39 -1.28
C GLN A 159 -4.84 1.54 -1.95
N ILE A 160 -4.27 0.57 -1.23
CA ILE A 160 -3.29 -0.34 -1.83
C ILE A 160 -3.85 -1.04 -3.06
N ARG A 161 -5.08 -1.56 -2.98
CA ARG A 161 -5.72 -2.23 -4.11
C ARG A 161 -5.83 -1.31 -5.33
N HIS A 162 -6.23 -0.06 -5.12
CA HIS A 162 -6.35 0.93 -6.19
C HIS A 162 -5.00 1.21 -6.85
N GLU A 163 -4.00 1.53 -6.03
CA GLU A 163 -2.69 2.00 -6.49
C GLU A 163 -1.83 0.90 -7.11
N THR A 164 -2.05 -0.35 -6.69
CA THR A 164 -1.22 -1.50 -7.10
C THR A 164 -1.93 -2.44 -8.06
N ASN A 165 -3.13 -2.08 -8.50
CA ASN A 165 -4.02 -2.95 -9.28
C ASN A 165 -4.16 -4.35 -8.63
N GLY A 166 -4.56 -4.39 -7.35
CA GLY A 166 -4.70 -5.62 -6.59
C GLY A 166 -3.37 -6.35 -6.33
N LEU A 167 -2.33 -5.61 -5.94
CA LEU A 167 -0.99 -6.11 -5.63
C LEU A 167 -0.22 -6.68 -6.83
N THR A 168 -0.57 -6.30 -8.05
CA THR A 168 0.14 -6.76 -9.25
C THR A 168 1.26 -5.83 -9.68
N GLN A 169 1.26 -4.59 -9.21
CA GLN A 169 2.22 -3.58 -9.60
C GLN A 169 2.64 -2.72 -8.39
N LEU A 170 3.92 -2.78 -8.01
CA LEU A 170 4.50 -1.91 -6.96
C LEU A 170 5.50 -0.87 -7.52
N TYR A 171 5.75 -0.93 -8.83
CA TYR A 171 6.58 0.01 -9.57
C TYR A 171 5.96 0.29 -10.93
N GLN A 172 5.99 1.54 -11.35
CA GLN A 172 5.50 1.99 -12.64
C GLN A 172 6.62 2.69 -13.40
N SER A 173 7.02 2.11 -14.53
CA SER A 173 8.10 2.68 -15.35
C SER A 173 7.73 3.97 -16.07
N LEU A 174 6.43 4.28 -16.20
CA LEU A 174 5.96 5.46 -16.95
C LEU A 174 6.38 6.76 -16.27
N ASP A 175 6.32 6.81 -14.94
CA ASP A 175 6.62 7.99 -14.11
C ASP A 175 7.61 7.69 -12.99
N ASN A 176 8.22 6.50 -13.00
CA ASN A 176 9.04 5.95 -11.93
C ASN A 176 8.31 5.89 -10.57
N GLY A 177 6.97 5.90 -10.58
CA GLY A 177 6.18 5.79 -9.36
C GLY A 177 6.37 4.43 -8.68
N ALA A 178 6.34 4.39 -7.35
CA ALA A 178 6.64 3.18 -6.60
C ALA A 178 5.97 3.09 -5.23
N GLY A 179 5.94 1.88 -4.67
CA GLY A 179 5.40 1.56 -3.35
C GLY A 179 3.98 1.00 -3.42
N ALA A 180 3.44 0.64 -2.24
CA ALA A 180 2.05 0.15 -2.16
C ALA A 180 1.02 1.29 -2.21
N ILE A 181 1.47 2.54 -2.12
CA ILE A 181 0.75 3.73 -2.55
C ILE A 181 1.63 4.38 -3.61
N HIS A 182 1.11 4.62 -4.82
CA HIS A 182 1.89 5.02 -5.98
C HIS A 182 2.59 6.36 -5.73
N MET A 183 3.83 6.31 -5.28
CA MET A 183 4.58 7.49 -4.91
C MET A 183 5.41 7.97 -6.08
N ILE A 184 5.17 9.19 -6.56
CA ILE A 184 6.00 9.78 -7.61
C ILE A 184 7.37 10.25 -7.07
N PRO A 185 8.41 10.35 -7.93
CA PRO A 185 9.77 10.71 -7.50
C PRO A 185 9.90 12.02 -6.73
N ALA A 186 9.01 12.98 -6.97
CA ALA A 186 8.96 14.26 -6.25
C ALA A 186 8.72 14.10 -4.72
N HIS A 187 8.32 12.92 -4.26
CA HIS A 187 8.06 12.62 -2.86
C HIS A 187 9.04 11.62 -2.25
N PHE A 188 9.97 11.05 -3.02
CA PHE A 188 10.89 10.02 -2.54
C PHE A 188 11.74 10.46 -1.36
N GLN A 189 12.24 11.70 -1.37
CA GLN A 189 13.02 12.22 -0.25
C GLN A 189 12.21 12.23 1.06
N ALA A 190 10.96 12.71 1.00
CA ALA A 190 10.11 12.81 2.18
C ALA A 190 9.76 11.42 2.73
N VAL A 191 9.42 10.47 1.84
CA VAL A 191 9.13 9.08 2.22
C VAL A 191 10.36 8.41 2.84
N ALA A 192 11.54 8.57 2.23
CA ALA A 192 12.77 7.99 2.75
C ALA A 192 13.05 8.50 4.17
N GLN A 193 12.97 9.81 4.39
CA GLN A 193 13.14 10.42 5.71
C GLN A 193 12.11 9.94 6.74
N GLY A 194 10.89 9.64 6.30
CA GLY A 194 9.81 9.12 7.15
C GLY A 194 9.92 7.64 7.51
N ILE A 195 10.73 6.87 6.78
CA ILE A 195 10.82 5.41 6.91
C ILE A 195 12.28 5.00 7.04
N PRO A 196 12.82 4.85 8.27
CA PRO A 196 14.23 4.56 8.50
C PRO A 196 14.76 3.34 7.75
N ARG A 197 13.93 2.29 7.58
CA ARG A 197 14.28 1.09 6.82
C ARG A 197 14.54 1.41 5.34
N LEU A 198 13.68 2.24 4.75
CA LEU A 198 13.83 2.68 3.37
C LEU A 198 15.03 3.62 3.20
N GLN A 199 15.20 4.61 4.10
CA GLN A 199 16.37 5.49 4.09
C GLN A 199 17.67 4.68 4.10
N LYS A 200 17.77 3.71 5.02
CA LYS A 200 18.94 2.84 5.13
C LYS A 200 19.18 2.04 3.84
N ALA A 201 18.14 1.48 3.25
CA ALA A 201 18.25 0.75 1.98
C ALA A 201 18.75 1.68 0.85
N ILE A 202 18.26 2.91 0.78
CA ILE A 202 18.71 3.90 -0.22
C ILE A 202 20.17 4.31 0.04
N ASP A 203 20.55 4.60 1.28
CA ASP A 203 21.91 5.02 1.64
C ASP A 203 22.96 3.95 1.36
N GLN A 204 22.61 2.68 1.53
CA GLN A 204 23.48 1.54 1.21
C GLN A 204 23.77 1.45 -0.29
N LEU A 205 22.82 1.87 -1.13
CA LEU A 205 22.89 1.70 -2.57
C LEU A 205 23.41 2.94 -3.29
N LEU A 206 23.07 4.11 -2.76
CA LEU A 206 23.40 5.41 -3.30
C LEU A 206 24.14 6.23 -2.23
N PRO A 207 25.33 5.78 -1.78
CA PRO A 207 26.10 6.52 -0.79
C PRO A 207 26.43 7.91 -1.34
N GLY A 208 26.07 8.95 -0.60
CA GLY A 208 26.23 10.34 -1.04
C GLY A 208 25.15 10.84 -2.00
N LEU A 209 23.98 10.20 -2.05
CA LEU A 209 22.82 10.70 -2.79
C LEU A 209 22.52 12.17 -2.42
N HIS A 210 22.53 13.04 -3.42
CA HIS A 210 22.08 14.42 -3.30
C HIS A 210 20.65 14.54 -3.85
N TRP A 211 19.67 14.54 -2.94
CA TRP A 211 18.24 14.55 -3.29
C TRP A 211 17.82 15.68 -4.23
N GLN A 212 18.51 16.83 -4.22
CA GLN A 212 18.22 17.96 -5.12
C GLN A 212 18.38 17.60 -6.61
N ASN A 213 19.24 16.63 -6.91
CA ASN A 213 19.54 16.22 -8.28
C ASN A 213 18.58 15.12 -8.78
N LEU A 214 17.72 14.59 -7.91
CA LEU A 214 16.87 13.45 -8.23
C LEU A 214 15.85 13.78 -9.34
N LYS A 215 15.35 15.02 -9.40
CA LYS A 215 14.34 15.43 -10.39
C LYS A 215 14.82 15.24 -11.84
N ASP A 216 16.11 15.43 -12.07
CA ASP A 216 16.70 15.45 -13.41
C ASP A 216 17.42 14.15 -13.77
N ASP A 217 17.40 13.14 -12.88
CA ASP A 217 18.05 11.85 -13.09
C ASP A 217 17.03 10.69 -13.03
N ALA A 218 16.45 10.37 -14.18
CA ALA A 218 15.52 9.26 -14.33
C ALA A 218 16.12 7.89 -13.94
N GLY A 219 17.44 7.73 -14.05
CA GLY A 219 18.14 6.52 -13.62
C GLY A 219 18.11 6.37 -12.10
N MET A 220 18.43 7.43 -11.36
CA MET A 220 18.33 7.48 -9.91
C MET A 220 16.87 7.33 -9.44
N GLN A 221 15.91 7.99 -10.10
CA GLN A 221 14.49 7.81 -9.80
C GLN A 221 14.07 6.34 -9.92
N ARG A 222 14.45 5.68 -11.02
CA ARG A 222 14.19 4.26 -11.22
C ARG A 222 14.80 3.40 -10.10
N ILE A 223 16.06 3.62 -9.75
CA ILE A 223 16.73 2.84 -8.69
C ILE A 223 15.98 3.00 -7.36
N ILE A 224 15.66 4.23 -6.96
CA ILE A 224 14.92 4.48 -5.71
C ILE A 224 13.51 3.88 -5.78
N GLY A 225 12.83 3.99 -6.91
CA GLY A 225 11.52 3.38 -7.13
C GLY A 225 11.57 1.86 -6.97
N LEU A 226 12.58 1.19 -7.52
CA LEU A 226 12.78 -0.25 -7.34
C LEU A 226 13.02 -0.62 -5.87
N VAL A 227 13.81 0.16 -5.14
CA VAL A 227 14.04 -0.04 -3.69
C VAL A 227 12.76 0.19 -2.88
N MET A 228 11.93 1.15 -3.27
CA MET A 228 10.63 1.42 -2.64
C MET A 228 9.57 0.37 -2.99
N SER A 229 9.68 -0.29 -4.14
CA SER A 229 8.79 -1.39 -4.55
C SER A 229 9.08 -2.72 -3.84
N ASN A 230 10.17 -2.80 -3.10
CA ASN A 230 10.50 -3.95 -2.25
C ASN A 230 9.40 -4.15 -1.19
N PRO A 231 8.81 -5.34 -1.02
CA PRO A 231 7.82 -5.62 0.01
C PRO A 231 8.18 -5.12 1.42
N ASP A 232 9.46 -5.18 1.80
CA ASP A 232 9.95 -4.76 3.12
C ASP A 232 9.76 -3.26 3.39
N THR A 233 9.58 -2.45 2.35
CA THR A 233 9.42 -0.99 2.42
C THR A 233 8.14 -0.51 1.77
N ALA A 234 7.63 -1.17 0.72
CA ALA A 234 6.49 -0.74 -0.07
C ALA A 234 5.22 -0.53 0.77
N PHE A 235 4.93 -1.45 1.69
CA PHE A 235 3.75 -1.35 2.56
C PHE A 235 3.96 -0.38 3.72
N LEU A 236 5.21 -0.23 4.18
CA LEU A 236 5.57 0.84 5.12
C LEU A 236 5.37 2.21 4.49
N THR A 237 5.61 2.36 3.17
CA THR A 237 5.32 3.58 2.42
C THR A 237 3.84 3.93 2.45
N ALA A 238 2.95 2.95 2.25
CA ALA A 238 1.52 3.17 2.38
C ALA A 238 1.12 3.58 3.82
N GLY A 239 1.68 2.90 4.83
CA GLY A 239 1.39 3.20 6.24
C GLY A 239 1.85 4.59 6.63
N TRP A 240 3.08 4.94 6.28
CA TRP A 240 3.62 6.29 6.50
C TRP A 240 2.77 7.35 5.82
N TRP A 241 2.38 7.16 4.56
CA TRP A 241 1.60 8.16 3.83
C TRP A 241 0.25 8.45 4.51
N LEU A 242 -0.47 7.40 4.91
CA LEU A 242 -1.79 7.51 5.50
C LEU A 242 -1.79 8.08 6.93
N VAL A 243 -0.70 7.88 7.68
CA VAL A 243 -0.56 8.43 9.04
C VAL A 243 0.06 9.83 9.02
N ASP A 244 1.14 10.04 8.27
CA ASP A 244 2.02 11.20 8.47
C ASP A 244 2.33 11.93 7.15
N GLY A 245 2.59 11.19 6.08
CA GLY A 245 3.05 11.74 4.82
C GLY A 245 2.07 12.70 4.15
N ALA A 246 0.78 12.36 4.11
CA ALA A 246 -0.24 13.20 3.48
C ALA A 246 -0.35 14.57 4.17
N ALA A 247 -0.43 14.59 5.52
CA ALA A 247 -0.52 15.81 6.31
C ALA A 247 0.72 16.71 6.11
N LYS A 248 1.92 16.10 6.04
CA LYS A 248 3.18 16.81 5.83
C LYS A 248 3.34 17.40 4.43
N ARG A 249 2.66 16.86 3.42
CA ARG A 249 2.93 17.18 2.00
C ARG A 249 1.83 17.93 1.29
N LEU A 250 0.57 17.71 1.66
CA LEU A 250 -0.57 18.31 0.98
C LEU A 250 -1.09 19.54 1.72
N ASN A 251 -1.54 19.36 2.95
CA ASN A 251 -1.99 20.42 3.85
C ASN A 251 -2.05 19.85 5.28
N PRO A 252 -1.64 20.58 6.34
CA PRO A 252 -1.92 20.17 7.72
C PRO A 252 -3.42 19.92 8.01
N ASP A 253 -4.33 20.55 7.26
CA ASP A 253 -5.78 20.31 7.33
C ASP A 253 -6.21 18.99 6.67
N CYS A 254 -5.33 18.39 5.84
CA CYS A 254 -5.41 16.96 5.56
C CYS A 254 -4.95 16.23 6.83
N VAL A 255 -5.80 16.31 7.86
CA VAL A 255 -5.65 15.59 9.12
C VAL A 255 -5.38 14.13 8.79
N GLU A 256 -4.54 13.49 9.60
CA GLU A 256 -4.12 12.10 9.39
C GLU A 256 -5.32 11.26 8.93
N VAL A 257 -5.23 10.62 7.76
CA VAL A 257 -6.37 9.92 7.14
C VAL A 257 -6.93 8.88 8.12
N HIS A 258 -6.06 8.33 8.98
CA HIS A 258 -6.43 7.45 10.07
C HIS A 258 -7.39 8.09 11.10
N LEU A 259 -7.25 9.39 11.43
CA LEU A 259 -8.12 10.09 12.37
C LEU A 259 -9.50 10.34 11.77
N TRP A 260 -9.57 10.72 10.49
CA TRP A 260 -10.85 10.89 9.78
C TRP A 260 -11.67 9.60 9.76
N VAL A 261 -11.00 8.48 9.45
CA VAL A 261 -11.62 7.15 9.46
C VAL A 261 -12.08 6.76 10.88
N SER A 262 -11.34 7.18 11.92
CA SER A 262 -11.66 6.84 13.31
C SER A 262 -12.80 7.65 13.91
N LEU A 263 -12.94 8.93 13.52
CA LEU A 263 -13.89 9.85 14.13
C LEU A 263 -15.30 9.74 13.55
N GLY A 264 -15.52 8.90 12.53
CA GLY A 264 -16.82 8.71 11.91
C GLY A 264 -17.46 10.05 11.48
N GLY A 265 -16.63 11.03 11.10
CA GLY A 265 -17.03 12.43 10.95
C GLY A 265 -18.34 12.56 10.15
N SER A 266 -19.33 13.25 10.70
CA SER A 266 -20.77 13.23 10.35
C SER A 266 -21.17 13.22 8.85
N GLY A 267 -20.28 13.54 7.91
CA GLY A 267 -20.43 13.24 6.49
C GLY A 267 -20.22 11.76 6.11
N ILE A 268 -19.89 10.89 7.07
CA ILE A 268 -19.53 9.48 6.89
C ILE A 268 -20.73 8.54 6.84
N LYS A 269 -21.90 8.85 7.43
CA LYS A 269 -23.05 7.93 7.28
C LYS A 269 -23.47 7.80 5.81
N GLN A 270 -23.57 8.93 5.11
CA GLN A 270 -23.79 8.97 3.66
C GLN A 270 -22.58 8.45 2.84
N ARG A 271 -21.34 8.56 3.34
CA ARG A 271 -20.12 8.15 2.59
C ARG A 271 -19.66 6.73 2.85
N LEU A 272 -19.96 6.13 4.00
CA LEU A 272 -19.74 4.71 4.28
C LEU A 272 -20.81 3.85 3.62
N GLU A 273 -22.05 4.33 3.50
CA GLU A 273 -23.02 3.73 2.56
C GLU A 273 -22.45 3.72 1.15
N TYR A 274 -21.75 4.79 0.74
CA TYR A 274 -21.00 4.86 -0.52
C TYR A 274 -19.77 3.95 -0.58
N PHE A 275 -19.07 3.67 0.53
CA PHE A 275 -17.96 2.72 0.57
C PHE A 275 -18.45 1.27 0.58
N ASP A 276 -19.56 0.98 1.23
CA ASP A 276 -20.19 -0.35 1.26
C ASP A 276 -20.87 -0.65 -0.09
N GLU A 277 -21.48 0.37 -0.73
CA GLU A 277 -21.87 0.36 -2.14
C GLU A 277 -20.66 0.26 -3.05
N ALA A 278 -19.60 1.07 -2.89
CA ALA A 278 -18.39 0.98 -3.71
C ALA A 278 -17.66 -0.34 -3.52
N TRP A 279 -17.72 -0.98 -2.36
CA TRP A 279 -17.22 -2.32 -2.09
C TRP A 279 -18.07 -3.39 -2.77
N LYS A 280 -19.40 -3.29 -2.67
CA LYS A 280 -20.37 -4.14 -3.41
C LYS A 280 -20.26 -3.97 -4.93
N VAL A 281 -20.00 -2.75 -5.40
CA VAL A 281 -19.84 -2.41 -6.82
C VAL A 281 -18.44 -2.80 -7.34
N ALA A 282 -17.37 -2.58 -6.55
CA ALA A 282 -16.01 -3.02 -6.86
C ALA A 282 -15.86 -4.54 -6.91
N SER A 283 -16.65 -5.28 -6.11
CA SER A 283 -16.75 -6.74 -6.16
C SER A 283 -17.63 -7.24 -7.31
N GLN A 284 -18.50 -6.40 -7.88
CA GLN A 284 -19.37 -6.73 -9.02
C GLN A 284 -18.76 -6.39 -10.40
N PHE A 285 -17.75 -5.52 -10.50
CA PHE A 285 -17.10 -5.26 -11.79
C PHE A 285 -16.33 -6.48 -12.27
N LYS A 286 -16.85 -7.22 -13.26
CA LYS A 286 -16.02 -8.02 -14.20
C LYS A 286 -15.27 -7.05 -15.10
N ALA A 287 -13.94 -7.13 -15.11
CA ALA A 287 -13.13 -6.35 -16.04
C ALA A 287 -13.52 -6.71 -17.48
N VAL A 288 -13.95 -5.72 -18.26
CA VAL A 288 -14.02 -5.83 -19.72
C VAL A 288 -12.57 -5.76 -20.21
N PRO A 289 -12.07 -6.75 -20.98
CA PRO A 289 -10.71 -6.71 -21.49
C PRO A 289 -10.56 -5.49 -22.41
N LEU A 290 -9.56 -4.65 -22.13
CA LEU A 290 -9.11 -3.61 -23.05
C LEU A 290 -8.46 -4.31 -24.24
N ASN A 291 -9.25 -4.56 -25.29
CA ASN A 291 -8.69 -4.96 -26.58
C ASN A 291 -7.93 -3.75 -27.17
N ALA A 292 -6.62 -3.92 -27.31
CA ALA A 292 -5.68 -2.95 -27.83
C ALA A 292 -5.81 -2.78 -29.35
N THR A 293 -6.96 -2.32 -29.85
CA THR A 293 -7.10 -1.83 -31.23
C THR A 293 -8.30 -0.89 -31.33
N ALA A 294 -8.15 0.36 -30.86
CA ALA A 294 -8.90 1.51 -31.37
C ALA A 294 -8.27 2.78 -30.82
N ALA A 295 -7.36 3.37 -31.60
CA ALA A 295 -7.01 4.77 -31.40
C ALA A 295 -8.19 5.65 -31.84
N GLN A 296 -8.40 6.72 -31.07
CA GLN A 296 -9.04 7.99 -31.43
C GLN A 296 -10.57 8.15 -31.25
N THR A 297 -10.87 9.20 -30.45
CA THR A 297 -12.11 9.98 -30.37
C THR A 297 -13.32 9.37 -29.67
N ARG A 298 -13.25 9.25 -28.34
CA ARG A 298 -14.35 9.62 -27.41
C ARG A 298 -13.83 9.57 -25.98
N ARG A 299 -13.93 10.67 -25.25
CA ARG A 299 -13.64 10.72 -23.81
C ARG A 299 -14.81 10.02 -23.09
N PRO A 300 -14.59 8.99 -22.27
CA PRO A 300 -15.63 8.52 -21.38
C PRO A 300 -15.76 9.52 -20.22
N THR A 301 -16.96 10.04 -20.02
CA THR A 301 -17.39 10.71 -18.80
C THR A 301 -17.42 9.67 -17.67
N LEU A 302 -16.59 9.90 -16.64
CA LEU A 302 -16.44 9.03 -15.47
C LEU A 302 -17.37 9.53 -14.36
N VAL A 303 -18.20 8.63 -13.82
CA VAL A 303 -19.06 8.87 -12.65
C VAL A 303 -18.34 8.38 -11.38
N GLY A 304 -18.16 9.28 -10.42
CA GLY A 304 -18.03 9.08 -8.97
C GLY A 304 -17.09 7.98 -8.43
N MET A 305 -15.84 8.34 -8.12
CA MET A 305 -15.02 7.65 -7.11
C MET A 305 -14.08 8.67 -6.46
N ILE A 306 -13.98 8.66 -5.12
CA ILE A 306 -13.05 9.53 -4.38
C ILE A 306 -11.63 9.07 -4.68
N VAL A 307 -11.05 9.68 -5.70
CA VAL A 307 -9.62 9.72 -5.96
C VAL A 307 -9.09 10.92 -5.20
N LEU A 308 -8.21 10.70 -4.22
CA LEU A 308 -7.35 11.77 -3.73
C LEU A 308 -6.39 12.13 -4.87
N TRP A 309 -6.78 13.09 -5.68
CA TRP A 309 -5.99 13.58 -6.81
C TRP A 309 -4.66 14.14 -6.30
N THR A 310 -3.55 13.57 -6.77
CA THR A 310 -2.26 14.24 -6.74
C THR A 310 -1.98 14.86 -8.11
N THR A 311 -1.67 16.15 -8.08
CA THR A 311 -1.13 17.05 -9.13
C THR A 311 -2.11 18.01 -9.81
N TYR A 312 -1.68 19.29 -9.79
CA TYR A 312 -2.24 20.54 -10.30
C TYR A 312 -3.15 21.36 -9.37
N ASN A 313 -2.58 22.50 -8.94
CA ASN A 313 -3.27 23.66 -8.36
C ASN A 313 -4.47 24.04 -9.20
N THR A 314 -5.69 23.73 -8.76
CA THR A 314 -6.91 24.55 -8.88
C THR A 314 -8.01 23.85 -8.08
N GLY A 315 -8.49 24.50 -7.02
CA GLY A 315 -9.65 24.02 -6.28
C GLY A 315 -10.94 24.36 -7.04
N TYR A 316 -11.78 23.37 -7.28
CA TYR A 316 -13.20 23.57 -7.57
C TYR A 316 -14.04 22.68 -6.65
N LEU A 317 -14.94 23.31 -5.91
CA LEU A 317 -16.10 22.66 -5.32
C LEU A 317 -17.03 22.27 -6.47
N VAL A 318 -17.34 20.99 -6.59
CA VAL A 318 -18.41 20.53 -7.47
C VAL A 318 -19.64 20.28 -6.59
N ASP A 319 -20.58 21.19 -6.73
CA ASP A 319 -21.98 21.06 -6.33
C ASP A 319 -22.68 20.13 -7.34
N VAL A 320 -23.47 19.17 -6.85
CA VAL A 320 -24.27 18.27 -7.69
C VAL A 320 -25.63 18.14 -7.03
N ASP A 321 -26.57 19.01 -7.45
CA ASP A 321 -27.84 18.58 -8.04
C ASP A 321 -28.61 19.82 -8.53
N GLY A 322 -29.07 19.76 -9.77
CA GLY A 322 -29.82 20.81 -10.44
C GLY A 322 -30.11 20.41 -11.88
N GLU A 323 -31.09 19.52 -12.02
CA GLU A 323 -31.67 19.02 -13.26
C GLU A 323 -31.85 20.11 -14.32
N PHE A 324 -31.61 19.76 -15.58
CA PHE A 324 -32.42 20.25 -16.68
C PHE A 324 -32.74 19.08 -17.61
N GLU A 325 -34.04 18.81 -17.73
CA GLU A 325 -34.62 18.03 -18.83
C GLU A 325 -34.46 18.81 -20.15
N ASP A 326 -34.15 18.03 -21.19
CA ASP A 326 -34.06 18.30 -22.64
C ASP A 326 -33.19 19.46 -23.16
#